data_AF-A0AA43LJH8-F1
#
_entry.id   AF-A0AA43LJH8-F1
#
_cell.length_a   1.000
_cell.length_b   1.000
_cell.length_c   1.000
_cell.angle_alpha   90.00
_cell.angle_beta   90.00
_cell.angle_gamma   90.00
#
_symmetry.space_group_name_H-M   'P 1'
#
loop_
_entity.id
_entity.type
_entity.pdbx_description
1 polymer ?
#
loop_
_entity_poly.entity_id
_entity_poly.type
_entity_poly.pdbx_seq_one_letter_code
_entity_poly.pdbx_strand_id
1 'polypeptide(L)'
;MKSTYIKFRCTESEKERIEGMAERSGVTLSEYCRQQCLTGRILASPKLSPEEISYFRELKEHNNAIARLANLIRNKDPQLVIAIAEYLEQSRQLYNRFF
;
A
#
# COMPACT_ATOMS: atom_id res chain seq x y z
N MET A 1 8.74 -19.07 20.76
CA MET A 1 7.98 -19.81 19.72
C MET A 1 6.59 -20.13 20.28
N LYS A 2 5.50 -19.82 19.57
CA LYS A 2 4.14 -20.20 20.02
C LYS A 2 3.95 -21.69 19.71
N SER A 3 3.74 -22.55 20.72
CA SER A 3 3.74 -24.03 20.56
C SER A 3 2.42 -24.71 20.93
N THR A 4 1.49 -23.98 21.56
CA THR A 4 0.18 -24.51 21.98
C THR A 4 -0.88 -24.17 20.93
N TYR A 5 -1.82 -25.09 20.72
CA TYR A 5 -2.85 -24.98 19.68
C TYR A 5 -4.25 -24.88 20.27
N ILE A 6 -5.12 -24.13 19.60
CA ILE A 6 -6.57 -24.09 19.84
C ILE A 6 -7.25 -24.63 18.59
N LYS A 7 -8.18 -25.57 18.76
CA LYS A 7 -8.93 -26.21 17.66
C LYS A 7 -10.40 -25.86 17.77
N PHE A 8 -11.02 -25.45 16.66
CA PHE A 8 -12.43 -25.14 16.58
C PHE A 8 -13.14 -26.10 15.64
N ARG A 9 -14.40 -26.44 15.96
CA ARG A 9 -15.30 -27.04 14.98
C ARG A 9 -15.93 -25.90 14.17
N CYS A 10 -15.99 -26.07 12.87
CA CYS A 10 -16.66 -25.16 11.95
C CYS A 10 -17.19 -25.96 10.76
N THR A 11 -18.19 -25.42 10.08
CA THR A 11 -18.61 -25.93 8.77
C THR A 11 -17.58 -25.54 7.70
N GLU A 12 -17.66 -26.15 6.52
CA GLU A 12 -16.80 -25.80 5.39
C GLU A 12 -16.98 -24.33 4.98
N SER A 13 -18.23 -23.86 4.92
CA SER A 13 -18.54 -22.46 4.57
C SER A 13 -18.04 -21.46 5.62
N GLU A 14 -18.09 -21.80 6.91
CA GLU A 14 -17.51 -20.98 7.97
C GLU A 14 -15.99 -20.90 7.83
N LYS A 15 -15.34 -22.04 7.54
CA LYS A 15 -13.90 -22.11 7.34
C LYS A 15 -13.46 -21.21 6.18
N GLU A 16 -14.08 -21.35 5.01
CA GLU A 16 -13.78 -20.51 3.83
C GLU A 16 -13.96 -19.02 4.14
N ARG A 17 -15.02 -18.67 4.87
CA ARG A 17 -15.29 -17.28 5.25
C ARG A 17 -14.21 -16.73 6.16
N ILE A 18 -13.74 -17.50 7.14
CA ILE A 18 -12.66 -17.09 8.05
C ILE A 18 -11.33 -16.96 7.29
N GLU A 19 -11.01 -17.90 6.40
CA GLU A 19 -9.82 -17.85 5.55
C GLU A 19 -9.82 -16.61 4.65
N GLY A 20 -10.94 -16.31 3.98
CA GLY A 20 -11.07 -15.11 3.15
C GLY A 20 -10.99 -13.81 3.95
N MET A 21 -11.48 -13.78 5.20
CA MET A 21 -11.31 -12.62 6.07
C MET A 21 -9.84 -12.43 6.50
N ALA A 22 -9.12 -13.52 6.76
CA ALA A 22 -7.69 -13.48 7.08
C ALA A 22 -6.87 -12.97 5.89
N GLU A 23 -7.17 -13.48 4.68
CA GLU A 23 -6.51 -13.07 3.44
C GLU A 23 -6.70 -11.57 3.15
N ARG A 24 -7.93 -11.08 3.22
CA ARG A 24 -8.24 -9.64 3.05
C ARG A 24 -7.55 -8.76 4.08
N SER A 25 -7.37 -9.28 5.30
CA SER A 25 -6.67 -8.57 6.37
C SER A 25 -5.14 -8.65 6.25
N GLY A 26 -4.62 -9.40 5.28
CA GLY A 26 -3.19 -9.52 5.02
C GLY A 26 -2.42 -10.38 6.03
N VAL A 27 -3.10 -11.13 6.90
CA VAL A 27 -2.51 -11.92 7.97
C VAL A 27 -2.78 -13.42 7.79
N THR A 28 -2.04 -14.27 8.50
CA THR A 28 -2.31 -15.72 8.49
C THR A 28 -3.60 -16.03 9.24
N LEU A 29 -4.25 -17.14 8.92
CA LEU A 29 -5.48 -17.60 9.59
C LEU A 29 -5.31 -17.67 11.12
N SER A 30 -4.16 -18.18 11.59
CA SER A 30 -3.88 -18.30 13.02
C SER A 30 -3.74 -16.93 13.70
N GLU A 31 -3.07 -15.98 13.06
CA GLU A 31 -2.92 -14.63 13.63
C GLU A 31 -4.24 -13.86 13.58
N TYR A 32 -5.03 -14.03 12.50
CA TYR A 32 -6.39 -13.49 12.38
C TYR A 32 -7.27 -13.94 13.55
N CYS A 33 -7.41 -15.25 13.77
CA CYS A 33 -8.24 -15.79 14.84
C CYS A 33 -7.72 -15.35 16.21
N ARG A 34 -6.40 -15.36 16.42
CA ARG A 34 -5.79 -14.93 17.67
C ARG A 34 -6.07 -13.46 17.98
N GLN A 35 -5.89 -12.56 17.01
CA GLN A 35 -6.20 -11.14 17.18
C GLN A 35 -7.68 -10.92 17.45
N GLN A 36 -8.56 -11.57 16.69
CA GLN A 36 -9.99 -11.48 16.93
C GLN A 36 -10.37 -11.92 18.36
N CYS A 37 -9.82 -13.05 18.84
CA CYS A 37 -10.11 -13.54 20.19
C CYS A 37 -9.52 -12.66 21.31
N LEU A 38 -8.34 -12.06 21.11
CA LEU A 38 -7.64 -11.31 22.16
C LEU A 38 -8.00 -9.83 22.20
N THR A 39 -8.19 -9.21 21.04
CA THR A 39 -8.36 -7.75 20.92
C THR A 39 -9.72 -7.34 20.38
N GLY A 40 -10.54 -8.27 19.87
CA GLY A 40 -11.85 -7.98 19.26
C GLY A 40 -11.79 -7.07 18.04
N ARG A 41 -10.58 -6.79 17.54
CA ARG A 41 -10.26 -5.92 16.41
C ARG A 41 -9.07 -6.50 15.69
N ILE A 42 -9.12 -6.50 14.37
CA ILE A 42 -7.95 -6.82 13.53
C ILE A 42 -7.37 -5.49 13.08
N LEU A 43 -6.07 -5.30 13.31
CA LEU A 43 -5.32 -4.31 12.54
C LEU A 43 -5.12 -4.89 11.15
N ALA A 44 -6.18 -4.83 10.34
CA ALA A 44 -6.09 -5.15 8.94
C ALA A 44 -5.29 -4.01 8.33
N SER A 45 -4.07 -4.30 7.89
CA SER A 45 -3.45 -3.50 6.85
C SER A 45 -3.83 -4.24 5.57
N PRO A 46 -4.90 -3.83 4.87
CA PRO A 46 -5.32 -4.52 3.66
C PRO A 46 -4.10 -4.63 2.75
N LYS A 47 -3.88 -5.82 2.19
CA LYS A 47 -2.84 -5.96 1.16
C LYS A 47 -3.25 -5.05 0.02
N LEU A 48 -2.43 -4.04 -0.25
CA LEU A 48 -2.61 -3.19 -1.41
C LEU A 48 -2.60 -4.07 -2.66
N SER A 49 -3.53 -3.81 -3.58
CA SER A 49 -3.54 -4.47 -4.87
C SER A 49 -2.24 -4.13 -5.65
N PRO A 50 -1.83 -4.96 -6.62
CA PRO A 50 -0.69 -4.63 -7.48
C PRO A 50 -0.80 -3.25 -8.13
N GLU A 51 -2.03 -2.88 -8.50
CA GLU A 51 -2.36 -1.56 -9.03
C GLU A 51 -2.13 -0.49 -7.96
N GLU A 52 -2.73 -0.61 -6.77
CA GLU A 52 -2.52 0.33 -5.66
C GLU A 52 -1.03 0.51 -5.31
N ILE A 53 -0.25 -0.58 -5.31
CA ILE A 53 1.20 -0.53 -5.10
C ILE A 53 1.89 0.29 -6.19
N SER A 54 1.49 0.12 -7.46
CA SER A 54 2.03 0.91 -8.57
C SER A 54 1.70 2.40 -8.44
N TYR A 55 0.46 2.73 -8.09
CA TYR A 55 0.04 4.10 -7.80
C TYR A 55 0.87 4.74 -6.68
N PHE A 56 1.07 4.03 -5.56
CA PHE A 56 1.88 4.55 -4.46
C PHE A 56 3.33 4.81 -4.87
N ARG A 57 3.89 3.96 -5.75
CA ARG A 57 5.24 4.15 -6.28
C ARG A 57 5.33 5.40 -7.15
N GLU A 58 4.36 5.60 -8.05
CA GLU A 58 4.29 6.79 -8.91
C GLU A 58 4.13 8.07 -8.08
N LEU A 59 3.24 8.04 -7.07
CA LEU A 59 3.05 9.16 -6.14
C LEU A 59 4.34 9.51 -5.39
N LYS A 60 5.10 8.50 -4.96
CA LYS A 60 6.40 8.70 -4.31
C LYS A 60 7.40 9.40 -5.24
N GLU A 61 7.50 8.95 -6.49
CA GLU A 61 8.40 9.58 -7.46
C GLU A 61 8.01 11.03 -7.76
N HIS A 62 6.70 11.30 -7.85
CA HIS A 62 6.16 12.64 -8.03
C HIS A 62 6.52 13.57 -6.84
N ASN A 63 6.36 13.09 -5.61
CA ASN A 63 6.75 13.84 -4.41
C ASN A 63 8.26 14.13 -4.37
N ASN A 64 9.09 13.16 -4.76
CA ASN A 64 10.54 13.34 -4.86
C ASN A 64 10.90 14.40 -5.91
N ALA A 65 10.22 14.41 -7.05
CA ALA A 65 10.44 15.41 -8.09
C ALA A 65 10.09 16.82 -7.61
N ILE A 66 8.94 16.99 -6.94
CA ILE A 66 8.56 18.28 -6.34
C ILE A 66 9.61 18.74 -5.32
N ALA A 67 10.12 17.84 -4.47
CA ALA A 67 11.17 18.18 -3.52
C ALA A 67 12.47 18.65 -4.22
N ARG A 68 12.86 18.00 -5.32
CA ARG A 68 13.99 18.44 -6.15
C ARG A 68 13.75 19.84 -6.72
N LEU A 69 12.57 20.09 -7.30
CA LEU A 69 12.20 21.41 -7.82
C LEU A 69 12.23 22.48 -6.72
N ALA A 70 11.71 22.20 -5.53
CA ALA A 70 11.75 23.12 -4.40
C ALA A 70 13.19 23.48 -4.00
N ASN A 71 14.11 22.51 -4.06
CA ASN A 71 15.54 22.76 -3.80
C ASN A 71 16.18 23.62 -4.90
N LEU A 72 15.88 23.36 -6.17
CA LEU A 72 16.37 24.17 -7.31
C LEU A 72 15.86 25.62 -7.21
N ILE A 73 14.59 25.82 -6.85
CA ILE A 73 14.01 27.16 -6.59
C ILE A 73 14.76 27.85 -5.44
N ARG A 74 14.96 27.16 -4.31
CA ARG A 74 15.66 27.72 -3.15
C ARG A 74 17.07 28.17 -3.49
N ASN A 75 17.77 27.40 -4.33
CA ASN A 75 19.14 27.66 -4.73
C ASN A 75 19.26 28.60 -5.93
N LYS A 76 18.13 29.06 -6.51
CA LYS A 76 18.09 29.85 -7.76
C LYS A 76 18.87 29.19 -8.90
N ASP A 77 18.77 27.86 -8.97
CA ASP A 77 19.53 27.07 -9.92
C ASP A 77 19.03 27.33 -11.36
N PRO A 78 19.90 27.67 -12.32
CA PRO A 78 19.51 27.90 -13.71
C PRO A 78 18.91 26.66 -14.40
N GLN A 79 19.16 25.45 -13.87
CA GLN A 79 18.56 24.21 -14.39
C GLN A 79 17.08 24.05 -14.05
N LEU A 80 16.51 24.92 -13.21
CA LEU A 80 15.11 24.84 -12.78
C LEU A 80 14.13 24.72 -13.95
N VAL A 81 14.32 25.50 -15.01
CA VAL A 81 13.40 25.53 -16.17
C VAL A 81 13.37 24.18 -16.89
N ILE A 82 14.54 23.56 -17.07
CA ILE A 82 14.67 22.24 -17.70
C ILE A 82 13.99 21.17 -16.83
N ALA A 83 14.27 21.18 -15.53
CA ALA A 83 13.69 20.23 -14.60
C ALA A 83 12.16 20.34 -14.50
N ILE A 84 11.59 21.55 -14.61
CA ILE A 84 10.13 21.76 -14.68
C ILE A 84 9.56 21.16 -15.97
N ALA A 85 10.20 21.37 -17.12
CA ALA A 85 9.74 20.82 -18.39
C ALA A 85 9.73 19.28 -18.38
N GLU A 86 10.81 18.65 -17.89
CA GLU A 86 10.90 17.19 -17.75
C GLU A 86 9.82 16.64 -16.81
N TYR A 87 9.59 17.32 -15.68
CA TYR A 87 8.56 16.92 -14.73
C TYR A 87 7.14 17.03 -15.31
N LEU A 88 6.85 18.08 -16.09
CA LEU A 88 5.55 18.22 -16.76
C LEU A 88 5.33 17.11 -17.79
N GLU A 89 6.36 16.69 -18.51
CA GLU A 89 6.28 15.56 -19.42
C GLU A 89 5.98 14.24 -18.69
N GLN A 90 6.70 13.97 -17.59
CA GLN A 90 6.43 12.81 -16.73
C GLN A 90 5.00 12.83 -16.17
N SER A 91 4.54 13.98 -15.68
CA SER A 91 3.17 14.14 -15.17
C SER A 91 2.12 13.90 -16.27
N ARG A 92 2.40 14.31 -17.51
CA ARG A 92 1.49 14.10 -18.64
C ARG A 92 1.41 12.63 -19.04
N GLN A 93 2.54 11.91 -19.03
CA GLN A 93 2.56 10.47 -19.28
C GLN A 93 1.73 9.71 -18.24
N LEU A 94 1.83 10.10 -16.96
CA LEU A 94 1.01 9.55 -15.89
C LEU A 94 -0.48 9.86 -16.10
N TYR A 95 -0.83 11.10 -16.41
CA TYR A 95 -2.22 11.50 -16.69
C TYR A 95 -2.86 10.67 -17.80
N ASN A 96 -2.17 10.50 -18.94
CA ASN A 96 -2.66 9.72 -20.09
C ASN A 96 -2.76 8.21 -19.81
N ARG A 97 -2.21 7.73 -18.70
CA ARG A 97 -2.33 6.32 -18.29
C ARG A 97 -3.68 6.06 -17.61
N PHE A 98 -4.29 7.09 -17.02
CA PHE A 98 -5.51 6.98 -16.23
C PHE A 98 -6.75 7.54 -16.93
N PHE A 99 -6.57 8.37 -17.96
CA PHE A 99 -7.62 8.99 -18.77
C PHE A 99 -7.34 8.77 -20.26
#